data_AF-A0A1Q9VAJ2-F1
#
_entry.id   AF-A0A1Q9VAJ2-F1
#
_cell.length_a   1.000
_cell.length_b   1.000
_cell.length_c   1.000
_cell.angle_alpha   90.00
_cell.angle_beta   90.00
_cell.angle_gamma   90.00
#
_symmetry.space_group_name_H-M   'P 1'
#
loop_
_entity.id
_entity.type
_entity.pdbx_description
1 polymer ?
#
loop_
_entity_poly.entity_id
_entity_poly.type
_entity_poly.pdbx_seq_one_letter_code
_entity_poly.pdbx_strand_id
1 'polypeptide(L)'
;MWRSDDGPILFRNTMRITDGHLEEFRDAVRRAVEFVEAHGPQLMVDVFVDEERMVAHSYQLYRDSDAIREHWQLSDPYIRGVMEHCAVESFEVHGDPDDDIRAGLRPMAEGGVPLTITGRTVGFARFV
;
A
#
# COMPACT_ATOMS: atom_id res chain seq x y z
N MET A 1 28.92 -7.02 -8.15
CA MET A 1 27.97 -5.88 -8.22
C MET A 1 26.59 -6.48 -8.08
N TRP A 2 25.99 -6.41 -6.89
CA TRP A 2 24.60 -6.83 -6.71
C TRP A 2 23.71 -5.84 -7.46
N ARG A 3 22.83 -6.33 -8.33
CA ARG A 3 21.81 -5.49 -8.94
C ARG A 3 20.72 -5.30 -7.90
N SER A 4 20.57 -4.06 -7.45
CA SER A 4 19.58 -3.66 -6.43
C SER A 4 18.15 -3.57 -6.99
N ASP A 5 17.96 -3.80 -8.29
CA ASP A 5 16.70 -3.50 -8.99
C ASP A 5 15.71 -4.69 -9.04
N ASP A 6 16.07 -5.90 -8.59
CA ASP A 6 15.30 -7.13 -8.82
C ASP A 6 14.71 -7.75 -7.52
N GLY A 7 13.99 -6.97 -6.72
CA GLY A 7 13.43 -7.48 -5.46
C GLY A 7 12.04 -6.92 -5.12
N PRO A 8 11.26 -7.64 -4.29
CA PRO A 8 9.90 -7.21 -3.98
C PRO A 8 9.89 -5.87 -3.26
N ILE A 9 8.83 -5.12 -3.52
CA ILE A 9 8.60 -3.78 -2.96
C ILE A 9 7.44 -3.89 -1.97
N LEU A 10 7.67 -3.44 -0.75
CA LEU A 10 6.66 -3.41 0.30
C LEU A 10 6.15 -1.98 0.47
N PHE A 11 4.83 -1.81 0.38
CA PHE A 11 4.15 -0.63 0.86
C PHE A 11 3.59 -0.88 2.25
N ARG A 12 3.84 0.06 3.16
CA ARG A 12 3.15 0.15 4.45
C ARG A 12 2.39 1.47 4.49
N ASN A 13 1.08 1.40 4.63
CA ASN A 13 0.21 2.56 4.76
C ASN A 13 -0.36 2.58 6.18
N THR A 14 -0.23 3.72 6.87
CA THR A 14 -0.91 3.96 8.15
C THR A 14 -2.06 4.92 7.93
N MET A 15 -3.25 4.53 8.37
CA MET A 15 -4.49 5.25 8.13
C MET A 15 -5.17 5.56 9.46
N ARG A 16 -5.60 6.81 9.64
CA ARG A 16 -6.53 7.21 10.71
C ARG A 16 -7.94 6.92 10.25
N ILE A 17 -8.64 6.05 10.96
CA ILE A 17 -10.06 5.79 10.69
C ILE A 17 -10.86 7.00 11.21
N THR A 18 -11.78 7.50 10.40
CA THR A 18 -12.68 8.59 10.78
C THR A 18 -13.56 8.17 11.96
N ASP A 19 -13.75 9.07 12.93
CA ASP A 19 -14.55 8.79 14.12
C ASP A 19 -15.95 8.30 13.74
N GLY A 20 -16.36 7.16 14.29
CA GLY A 20 -17.65 6.52 14.02
C GLY A 20 -17.74 5.71 12.72
N HIS A 21 -16.67 5.62 11.92
CA HIS A 21 -16.67 4.90 10.63
C HIS A 21 -16.00 3.50 10.70
N LEU A 22 -15.80 2.94 11.90
CA LEU A 22 -15.02 1.70 12.07
C LEU A 22 -15.58 0.52 11.26
N GLU A 23 -16.89 0.30 11.33
CA GLU A 23 -17.53 -0.85 10.68
C GLU A 23 -17.58 -0.66 9.17
N GLU A 24 -17.89 0.55 8.70
CA GLU A 24 -17.88 0.88 7.27
C GLU A 24 -16.47 0.78 6.68
N PHE A 25 -15.45 1.23 7.43
CA PHE A 25 -14.04 1.06 7.06
C PHE A 25 -13.67 -0.42 6.90
N ARG A 26 -14.06 -1.27 7.87
CA ARG A 26 -13.81 -2.72 7.83
C ARG A 26 -14.44 -3.37 6.62
N ASP A 27 -15.69 -3.04 6.34
CA ASP A 27 -16.42 -3.58 5.20
C ASP A 27 -15.83 -3.10 3.87
N ALA A 28 -15.43 -1.82 3.79
CA ALA A 28 -14.75 -1.28 2.62
C ALA A 28 -13.40 -1.97 2.37
N VAL A 29 -12.59 -2.16 3.41
CA VAL A 29 -11.32 -2.89 3.33
C VAL A 29 -11.53 -4.33 2.91
N ARG A 30 -12.52 -5.05 3.47
CA ARG A 30 -12.80 -6.44 3.10
C ARG A 30 -13.12 -6.55 1.61
N ARG A 31 -14.00 -5.69 1.09
CA ARG A 31 -14.35 -5.64 -0.34
C ARG A 31 -13.15 -5.29 -1.22
N ALA A 32 -12.29 -4.36 -0.77
CA ALA A 32 -11.08 -4.00 -1.49
C ALA A 32 -10.09 -5.18 -1.59
N VAL A 33 -9.90 -5.91 -0.49
CA VAL A 33 -9.02 -7.09 -0.45
C VAL A 33 -9.59 -8.22 -1.31
N GLU A 34 -10.88 -8.52 -1.23
CA GLU A 34 -11.55 -9.53 -2.09
C GLU A 34 -11.35 -9.23 -3.58
N PHE A 35 -11.44 -7.95 -3.97
CA PHE A 35 -11.19 -7.54 -5.36
C PHE A 35 -9.72 -7.76 -5.76
N VAL A 36 -8.79 -7.35 -4.90
CA VAL A 36 -7.35 -7.51 -5.14
C VAL A 36 -6.95 -8.98 -5.19
N GLU A 37 -7.53 -9.83 -4.35
CA GLU A 37 -7.28 -11.28 -4.39
C GLU A 37 -7.70 -11.88 -5.75
N ALA A 38 -8.82 -11.42 -6.31
CA ALA A 38 -9.33 -11.92 -7.59
C ALA A 38 -8.61 -11.34 -8.83
N HIS A 39 -8.10 -10.11 -8.74
CA HIS A 39 -7.70 -9.32 -9.92
C HIS A 39 -6.37 -8.58 -9.79
N GLY A 40 -5.86 -8.40 -8.58
CA GLY A 40 -4.71 -7.57 -8.30
C GLY A 40 -3.37 -8.26 -8.58
N PRO A 41 -2.33 -7.52 -8.96
CA PRO A 41 -0.98 -8.05 -9.17
C PRO A 41 -0.17 -8.21 -7.87
N GLN A 42 -0.74 -7.82 -6.72
CA GLN A 42 -0.09 -7.95 -5.42
C GLN A 42 0.19 -9.41 -5.07
N LEU A 43 1.35 -9.66 -4.47
CA LEU A 43 1.69 -10.95 -3.88
C LEU A 43 1.05 -11.15 -2.50
N MET A 44 0.71 -10.05 -1.83
CA MET A 44 0.10 -10.04 -0.50
C MET A 44 -0.54 -8.67 -0.26
N VAL A 45 -1.73 -8.66 0.34
CA VAL A 45 -2.32 -7.48 0.96
C VAL A 45 -2.91 -7.89 2.31
N ASP A 46 -2.39 -7.32 3.38
CA ASP A 46 -2.93 -7.51 4.73
C ASP A 46 -3.30 -6.16 5.34
N VAL A 47 -4.42 -6.11 6.08
CA VAL A 47 -4.85 -4.92 6.82
C VAL A 47 -5.12 -5.27 8.27
N PHE A 48 -4.53 -4.50 9.17
CA PHE A 48 -4.63 -4.67 10.61
C PHE A 48 -5.26 -3.41 11.20
N VAL A 49 -6.23 -3.56 12.11
CA VAL A 49 -6.93 -2.45 12.75
C VAL A 49 -6.64 -2.45 14.24
N ASP A 50 -6.13 -1.34 14.75
CA ASP A 50 -6.07 -0.99 16.17
C ASP A 50 -7.34 -0.20 16.51
N GLU A 51 -8.34 -0.90 17.05
CA GLU A 51 -9.64 -0.32 17.41
C GLU A 51 -9.54 0.69 18.55
N GLU A 52 -8.65 0.46 19.52
CA GLU A 52 -8.50 1.36 20.68
C GLU A 52 -7.99 2.73 20.23
N ARG A 53 -7.11 2.75 19.23
CA ARG A 53 -6.52 3.99 18.70
C ARG A 53 -7.17 4.50 17.43
N MET A 54 -8.14 3.77 16.86
CA MET A 54 -8.75 4.06 15.56
C MET A 54 -7.71 4.25 14.44
N VAL A 55 -6.73 3.35 14.40
CA VAL A 55 -5.67 3.30 13.37
C VAL A 55 -5.77 2.01 12.60
N ALA A 56 -5.53 2.05 11.30
CA ALA A 56 -5.29 0.88 10.49
C ALA A 56 -3.88 0.92 9.89
N HIS A 57 -3.29 -0.26 9.72
CA HIS A 57 -2.06 -0.47 8.98
C HIS A 57 -2.34 -1.43 7.84
N SER A 58 -2.02 -1.05 6.60
CA SER A 58 -1.99 -2.01 5.49
C SER A 58 -0.57 -2.27 5.03
N TYR A 59 -0.31 -3.52 4.67
CA TYR A 59 0.94 -4.00 4.11
C TYR A 59 0.63 -4.60 2.75
N GLN A 60 1.29 -4.12 1.70
CA GLN A 60 1.11 -4.60 0.35
C GLN A 60 2.46 -4.97 -0.25
N LEU A 61 2.60 -6.22 -0.68
CA LEU A 61 3.84 -6.71 -1.27
C LEU A 61 3.68 -6.86 -2.78
N TYR A 62 4.57 -6.22 -3.52
CA TYR A 62 4.63 -6.27 -4.98
C TYR A 62 5.89 -7.02 -5.40
N ARG A 63 5.82 -7.72 -6.53
CA ARG A 63 6.99 -8.36 -7.12
C ARG A 63 8.03 -7.33 -7.57
N ASP A 64 7.56 -6.25 -8.19
CA ASP A 64 8.34 -5.22 -8.87
C ASP A 64 7.48 -3.96 -9.12
N SER A 65 8.07 -2.97 -9.79
CA SER A 65 7.41 -1.70 -10.16
C SER A 65 6.29 -1.88 -11.19
N ASP A 66 6.37 -2.87 -12.06
CA ASP A 66 5.33 -3.14 -13.06
C ASP A 66 4.04 -3.63 -12.38
N ALA A 67 4.16 -4.50 -11.37
CA ALA A 67 3.03 -4.91 -10.54
C ALA A 67 2.37 -3.71 -9.82
N ILE A 68 3.14 -2.74 -9.34
CA ILE A 68 2.58 -1.52 -8.73
C ILE A 68 1.79 -0.72 -9.78
N ARG A 69 2.34 -0.58 -10.98
CA ARG A 69 1.71 0.15 -12.08
C ARG A 69 0.40 -0.49 -12.52
N GLU A 70 0.38 -1.81 -12.65
CA GLU A 70 -0.84 -2.58 -12.94
C GLU A 70 -1.88 -2.41 -11.83
N HIS A 71 -1.46 -2.45 -10.55
CA HIS A 71 -2.35 -2.20 -9.43
C HIS A 71 -3.01 -0.82 -9.54
N TRP A 72 -2.24 0.25 -9.78
CA TRP A 72 -2.76 1.61 -9.90
C TRP A 72 -3.77 1.78 -11.05
N GLN A 73 -3.61 1.04 -12.15
CA GLN A 73 -4.57 1.06 -13.26
C GLN A 73 -5.92 0.41 -12.87
N LEU A 74 -5.88 -0.61 -12.01
CA LEU A 74 -7.06 -1.35 -11.56
C LEU A 74 -7.75 -0.70 -10.35
N SER A 75 -7.04 0.11 -9.58
CA SER A 75 -7.41 0.38 -8.19
C SER A 75 -8.40 1.51 -7.93
N ASP A 76 -8.79 2.25 -8.95
CA ASP A 76 -9.50 3.52 -8.79
C ASP A 76 -10.88 3.43 -8.09
N PRO A 77 -11.73 2.42 -8.29
CA PRO A 77 -13.05 2.39 -7.64
C PRO A 77 -13.01 1.99 -6.14
N TYR A 78 -12.17 1.04 -5.73
CA TYR A 78 -12.22 0.49 -4.37
C TYR A 78 -11.30 1.21 -3.38
N ILE A 79 -10.16 1.77 -3.85
CA ILE A 79 -9.33 2.63 -2.99
C ILE A 79 -10.15 3.82 -2.52
N ARG A 80 -10.99 4.40 -3.40
CA ARG A 80 -11.90 5.49 -3.04
C ARG A 80 -12.84 5.10 -1.90
N GLY A 81 -13.47 3.93 -1.98
CA GLY A 81 -14.38 3.45 -0.92
C GLY A 81 -13.70 3.26 0.43
N VAL A 82 -12.42 2.84 0.48
CA VAL A 82 -11.66 2.79 1.74
C VAL A 82 -11.31 4.20 2.23
N MET A 83 -10.85 5.07 1.32
CA MET A 83 -10.45 6.43 1.62
C MET A 83 -11.60 7.35 2.05
N GLU A 84 -12.86 6.98 1.81
CA GLU A 84 -14.05 7.66 2.36
C GLU A 84 -14.16 7.53 3.89
N HIS A 85 -13.54 6.51 4.46
CA HIS A 85 -13.64 6.18 5.89
C HIS A 85 -12.34 6.42 6.67
N CYS A 86 -11.28 6.92 6.02
CA CYS A 86 -10.00 7.17 6.68
C CYS A 86 -9.18 8.27 5.98
N ALA A 87 -8.19 8.80 6.69
CA ALA A 87 -7.12 9.62 6.12
C ALA A 87 -5.78 8.88 6.23
N VAL A 88 -4.91 9.00 5.22
CA VAL A 88 -3.54 8.49 5.32
C VAL A 88 -2.72 9.37 6.28
N GLU A 89 -2.16 8.76 7.32
CA GLU A 89 -1.25 9.42 8.26
C GLU A 89 0.22 9.29 7.84
N SER A 90 0.59 8.17 7.23
CA SER A 90 1.94 7.98 6.69
C SER A 90 1.98 6.86 5.65
N PHE A 91 2.96 6.96 4.76
CA PHE A 91 3.22 5.94 3.75
C PHE A 91 4.71 5.63 3.67
N GLU A 92 5.05 4.36 3.72
CA GLU A 92 6.41 3.87 3.68
C GLU A 92 6.57 2.88 2.53
N VAL A 93 7.67 3.02 1.80
CA VAL A 93 8.08 2.12 0.73
C VAL A 93 9.42 1.50 1.09
N HIS A 94 9.47 0.18 1.14
CA HIS A 94 10.72 -0.57 1.32
C HIS A 94 11.03 -1.38 0.08
N GLY A 95 12.18 -1.11 -0.54
CA GLY A 95 12.57 -1.63 -1.83
C GLY A 95 13.00 -0.51 -2.77
N ASP A 96 13.23 -0.89 -4.03
CA ASP A 96 13.85 -0.02 -5.02
C ASP A 96 12.87 0.19 -6.20
N PRO A 97 11.76 0.94 -6.00
CA PRO A 97 10.86 1.27 -7.09
C PRO A 97 11.58 2.07 -8.16
N ASP A 98 11.10 1.95 -9.40
CA ASP A 98 11.61 2.73 -10.53
C ASP A 98 11.26 4.23 -10.40
N ASP A 99 11.85 5.06 -11.26
CA ASP A 99 11.67 6.51 -11.23
C ASP A 99 10.22 6.94 -11.48
N ASP A 100 9.45 6.17 -12.26
CA ASP A 100 8.05 6.48 -12.56
C ASP A 100 7.16 6.22 -11.33
N ILE A 101 7.35 5.10 -10.64
CA ILE A 101 6.63 4.80 -9.39
C ILE A 101 7.01 5.84 -8.33
N ARG A 102 8.29 6.22 -8.22
CA ARG A 102 8.72 7.30 -7.32
C ARG A 102 8.03 8.63 -7.67
N ALA A 103 7.96 8.98 -8.96
CA ALA A 103 7.29 10.19 -9.42
C ALA A 103 5.79 10.15 -9.15
N GLY A 104 5.15 8.98 -9.27
CA GLY A 104 3.73 8.76 -8.97
C GLY A 104 3.39 8.86 -7.48
N LEU A 105 4.34 8.56 -6.58
CA LEU A 105 4.17 8.70 -5.14
C LEU A 105 4.40 10.14 -4.64
N ARG A 106 5.15 10.96 -5.38
CA ARG A 106 5.50 12.33 -4.98
C ARG A 106 4.29 13.23 -4.66
N PRO A 107 3.17 13.22 -5.40
CA PRO A 107 2.00 14.06 -5.09
C PRO A 107 1.44 13.83 -3.68
N MET A 108 1.56 12.60 -3.14
CA MET A 108 1.12 12.30 -1.77
C MET A 108 1.98 13.05 -0.74
N ALA A 109 3.30 13.10 -0.94
CA ALA A 109 4.21 13.87 -0.10
C ALA A 109 3.96 15.38 -0.21
N GLU A 110 3.73 15.88 -1.42
CA GLU A 110 3.37 17.28 -1.68
C GLU A 110 2.02 17.65 -1.03
N GLY A 111 1.10 16.69 -0.93
CA GLY A 111 -0.17 16.79 -0.20
C GLY A 111 -0.03 16.75 1.33
N GLY A 112 1.20 16.69 1.86
CA GLY A 112 1.48 16.73 3.30
C GLY A 112 1.47 15.37 4.01
N VAL A 113 1.29 14.27 3.28
CA VAL A 113 1.41 12.93 3.86
C VAL A 113 2.90 12.57 3.99
N PRO A 114 3.40 12.24 5.19
CA PRO A 114 4.74 11.73 5.36
C PRO A 114 5.01 10.50 4.48
N LEU A 115 5.93 10.64 3.52
CA LEU A 115 6.38 9.58 2.62
C LEU A 115 7.85 9.25 2.89
N THR A 116 8.15 7.98 3.15
CA THR A 116 9.53 7.48 3.23
C THR A 116 9.75 6.39 2.18
N ILE A 117 10.89 6.46 1.48
CA ILE A 117 11.32 5.40 0.55
C ILE A 117 12.71 4.92 0.99
N THR A 118 12.81 3.64 1.33
CA THR A 118 14.04 3.02 1.84
C THR A 118 14.44 1.86 0.95
N GLY A 119 15.60 1.98 0.30
CA GLY A 119 16.16 0.95 -0.58
C GLY A 119 16.58 -0.32 0.16
N ARG A 120 16.66 -1.43 -0.56
CA ARG A 120 17.05 -2.72 0.01
C ARG A 120 18.56 -2.76 0.27
N THR A 121 18.94 -3.02 1.52
CA THR A 121 20.35 -3.30 1.86
C THR A 121 20.71 -4.78 1.68
N VAL A 122 19.82 -5.68 2.07
CA VAL A 122 19.93 -7.15 1.94
C VAL A 122 18.54 -7.77 2.05
N GLY A 123 18.33 -8.97 1.51
CA GLY A 123 17.10 -9.71 1.76
C GLY A 123 17.01 -11.04 1.02
N PHE A 124 16.01 -11.82 1.37
CA PHE A 124 15.62 -13.07 0.72
C PHE A 124 14.09 -13.13 0.67
N ALA A 125 13.54 -13.63 -0.43
CA ALA A 125 12.11 -13.89 -0.55
C ALA A 125 11.91 -15.27 -1.18
N ARG A 126 10.89 -15.98 -0.70
CA ARG A 126 10.38 -17.20 -1.32
C ARG A 126 8.88 -17.02 -1.49
N PHE A 127 8.44 -16.97 -2.74
CA PHE A 127 7.03 -17.01 -3.08
C PHE A 127 6.63 -18.48 -3.30
N VAL A 128 5.47 -18.88 -2.80
CA VAL A 128 4.92 -20.23 -2.91
C VAL A 128 3.94 -20.33 -4.05
#